data_AF-A0A4R1VVX6-F1
#
_entry.id   AF-A0A4R1VVX6-F1
#
_cell.length_a   1.000
_cell.length_b   1.000
_cell.length_c   1.000
_cell.angle_alpha   90.00
_cell.angle_beta   90.00
_cell.angle_gamma   90.00
#
_symmetry.space_group_name_H-M   'P 1'
#
loop_
_entity.id
_entity.type
_entity.pdbx_description
1 polymer ?
#
loop_
_entity_poly.entity_id
_entity_poly.type
_entity_poly.pdbx_seq_one_letter_code
_entity_poly.pdbx_strand_id
1 'polypeptide(L)'
;MKLEGRGGEYSPPQVRATLRRSDTSGARSRADIGLLAAKRLAYVAAETGARFIRDRIQIEPIDWLHRPCQLFDGESAINACRHAIGFERAVALHGLGLGLDSSPAIVSGIPVAAFLSDSANSYFGASPPRIREEPSRKRHGAPALYSCIISAELDRGHIHVFGAMIARSASEVRFRIRQRFGPLLEDQAIVRLGFDWSEPLACAMVSQAMAHLLMLAAEDPTSSLAEGLDFHIEQRFAS
;
A
#
# COMPACT_ATOMS: atom_id res chain seq x y z
N MET A 1 -73.50 24.74 47.61
CA MET A 1 -74.27 24.14 46.51
C MET A 1 -73.55 22.86 46.10
N LYS A 2 -74.21 21.71 46.27
CA LYS A 2 -73.72 20.36 45.94
C LYS A 2 -73.50 20.21 44.43
N LEU A 3 -72.52 19.42 43.99
CA LEU A 3 -72.76 18.16 43.29
C LEU A 3 -71.45 17.40 43.01
N GLU A 4 -71.63 16.08 42.89
CA GLU A 4 -70.67 14.98 42.96
C GLU A 4 -69.91 14.74 41.65
N GLY A 5 -68.88 13.87 41.70
CA GLY A 5 -68.38 13.23 40.48
C GLY A 5 -67.09 12.41 40.66
N ARG A 6 -67.23 11.17 41.15
CA ARG A 6 -66.19 10.12 41.07
C ARG A 6 -65.84 9.82 39.61
N GLY A 7 -64.55 9.70 39.30
CA GLY A 7 -64.06 9.13 38.04
C GLY A 7 -62.66 8.53 38.25
N GLY A 8 -62.59 7.21 38.27
CA GLY A 8 -61.41 6.43 38.63
C GLY A 8 -60.23 6.54 37.66
N GLU A 9 -59.06 6.26 38.22
CA GLU A 9 -57.79 6.04 37.52
C GLU A 9 -57.95 5.00 36.41
N TYR A 10 -57.70 5.41 35.17
CA TYR A 10 -57.53 4.49 34.04
C TYR A 10 -56.08 4.61 33.56
N SER A 11 -55.23 3.71 34.07
CA SER A 11 -53.88 3.49 33.54
C SER A 11 -53.97 2.71 32.23
N PRO A 12 -53.43 3.20 31.10
CA PRO A 12 -53.35 2.41 29.89
C PRO A 12 -52.31 1.29 30.04
N PRO A 13 -52.51 0.12 29.42
CA PRO A 13 -51.59 -1.00 29.54
C PRO A 13 -50.27 -0.67 28.82
N GLN A 14 -49.14 -0.82 29.52
CA GLN A 14 -47.82 -0.80 28.90
C GLN A 14 -47.67 -2.01 27.99
N VAL A 15 -47.96 -1.84 26.70
CA VAL A 15 -47.58 -2.79 25.66
C VAL A 15 -46.06 -2.75 25.56
N ARG A 16 -45.40 -3.66 26.29
CA ARG A 16 -43.99 -4.01 26.08
C ARG A 16 -43.87 -4.58 24.67
N ALA A 17 -43.62 -3.71 23.70
CA ALA A 17 -43.11 -4.10 22.40
C ALA A 17 -41.72 -4.69 22.62
N THR A 18 -41.64 -6.01 22.77
CA THR A 18 -40.42 -6.77 22.58
C THR A 18 -39.97 -6.57 21.14
N LEU A 19 -39.13 -5.54 20.94
CA LEU A 19 -38.38 -5.37 19.72
C LEU A 19 -37.50 -6.62 19.58
N ARG A 20 -37.93 -7.55 18.71
CA ARG A 20 -37.05 -8.58 18.16
C ARG A 20 -35.84 -7.85 17.58
N ARG A 21 -34.71 -7.87 18.31
CA ARG A 21 -33.38 -7.59 17.74
C ARG A 21 -33.14 -8.67 16.70
N SER A 22 -33.46 -8.34 15.46
CA SER A 22 -33.22 -9.17 14.28
C SER A 22 -31.72 -9.24 13.99
N ASP A 23 -31.28 -10.45 13.67
CA ASP A 23 -29.94 -10.92 13.29
C ASP A 23 -29.32 -10.17 12.09
N THR A 24 -29.08 -8.88 12.23
CA THR A 24 -28.40 -8.06 11.22
C THR A 24 -26.87 -8.14 11.32
N SER A 25 -26.35 -8.65 12.44
CA SER A 25 -24.91 -8.80 12.69
C SER A 25 -24.28 -9.94 11.87
N GLY A 26 -24.98 -11.08 11.72
CA GLY A 26 -24.45 -12.26 11.01
C GLY A 26 -24.41 -12.08 9.49
N ALA A 27 -25.41 -11.40 8.92
CA ALA A 27 -25.47 -11.14 7.48
C ALA A 27 -24.41 -10.12 7.02
N ARG A 28 -24.17 -9.06 7.81
CA ARG A 28 -23.09 -8.10 7.55
C ARG A 28 -21.71 -8.75 7.63
N SER A 29 -21.47 -9.55 8.68
CA SER A 29 -20.21 -10.28 8.84
C SER A 29 -19.90 -11.24 7.68
N ARG A 30 -20.91 -11.94 7.14
CA ARG A 30 -20.73 -12.85 6.00
C ARG A 30 -20.43 -12.11 4.69
N ALA A 31 -21.08 -10.96 4.46
CA ALA A 31 -20.79 -10.10 3.32
C ALA A 31 -19.37 -9.51 3.39
N ASP A 32 -18.93 -9.11 4.59
CA ASP A 32 -17.57 -8.59 4.83
C ASP A 32 -16.49 -9.66 4.58
N ILE A 33 -16.74 -10.91 5.02
CA ILE A 33 -15.85 -12.06 4.73
C ILE A 33 -15.78 -12.34 3.23
N GLY A 34 -16.92 -12.30 2.53
CA GLY A 34 -16.99 -12.50 1.09
C GLY A 34 -16.22 -11.42 0.32
N LEU A 35 -16.38 -10.16 0.72
CA LEU A 35 -15.68 -9.03 0.11
C LEU A 35 -14.17 -9.10 0.35
N LEU A 36 -13.74 -9.46 1.56
CA LEU A 36 -12.32 -9.61 1.88
C LEU A 36 -11.67 -10.74 1.06
N ALA A 37 -12.36 -11.88 0.92
CA ALA A 37 -11.90 -12.98 0.08
C ALA A 37 -11.76 -12.55 -1.40
N ALA A 38 -12.72 -11.79 -1.91
CA ALA A 38 -12.68 -11.27 -3.29
C ALA A 38 -11.53 -10.29 -3.50
N LYS A 39 -11.28 -9.38 -2.55
CA LYS A 39 -10.14 -8.45 -2.60
C LYS A 39 -8.80 -9.18 -2.67
N ARG A 40 -8.61 -10.21 -1.83
CA ARG A 40 -7.36 -10.99 -1.80
C ARG A 40 -7.11 -11.65 -3.13
N LEU A 41 -8.14 -12.29 -3.69
CA LEU A 41 -8.05 -12.95 -4.99
C LEU A 41 -7.77 -11.94 -6.11
N ALA A 42 -8.45 -10.80 -6.13
CA ALA A 42 -8.24 -9.76 -7.13
C ALA A 42 -6.80 -9.24 -7.10
N TYR A 43 -6.24 -9.03 -5.90
CA TYR A 43 -4.85 -8.60 -5.74
C TYR A 43 -3.86 -9.64 -6.25
N VAL A 44 -4.01 -10.91 -5.83
CA VAL A 44 -3.12 -11.99 -6.29
C VAL A 44 -3.21 -12.19 -7.80
N ALA A 45 -4.41 -12.09 -8.38
CA ALA A 45 -4.58 -12.18 -9.84
C ALA A 45 -3.85 -11.03 -10.57
N ALA A 46 -3.94 -9.80 -10.04
CA ALA A 46 -3.23 -8.65 -10.60
C ALA A 46 -1.70 -8.82 -10.50
N GLU A 47 -1.18 -9.24 -9.34
CA GLU A 47 0.25 -9.53 -9.15
C GLU A 47 0.74 -10.68 -10.04
N THR A 48 -0.09 -11.71 -10.24
CA THR A 48 0.22 -12.83 -11.14
C THR A 48 0.36 -12.32 -12.57
N GLY A 49 -0.62 -11.57 -13.08
CA GLY A 49 -0.58 -11.00 -14.42
C GLY A 49 0.63 -10.07 -14.64
N ALA A 50 0.85 -9.15 -13.70
CA ALA A 50 1.97 -8.22 -13.74
C ALA A 50 3.33 -8.96 -13.75
N ARG A 51 3.49 -9.96 -12.87
CA ARG A 51 4.70 -10.75 -12.78
C ARG A 51 4.94 -11.58 -14.05
N PHE A 52 3.92 -12.23 -14.58
CA PHE A 52 4.09 -13.13 -15.72
C PHE A 52 4.55 -12.37 -16.97
N ILE A 53 4.04 -11.15 -17.15
CA ILE A 53 4.51 -10.23 -18.20
C ILE A 53 5.96 -9.79 -17.92
N ARG A 54 6.24 -9.31 -16.69
CA ARG A 54 7.56 -8.81 -16.28
C ARG A 54 8.66 -9.86 -16.45
N ASP A 55 8.39 -11.10 -16.01
CA ASP A 55 9.34 -12.20 -15.95
C ASP A 55 9.29 -13.08 -17.21
N ARG A 56 8.42 -12.75 -18.19
CA ARG A 56 8.22 -13.50 -19.45
C ARG A 56 7.90 -14.98 -19.24
N ILE A 57 7.08 -15.27 -18.24
CA ILE A 57 6.65 -16.64 -17.91
C ILE A 57 5.70 -17.14 -19.00
N GLN A 58 6.03 -18.28 -19.61
CA GLN A 58 5.31 -18.87 -20.75
C GLN A 58 4.09 -19.72 -20.35
N ILE A 59 3.45 -19.38 -19.22
CA ILE A 59 2.25 -20.04 -18.70
C ILE A 59 1.17 -18.96 -18.68
N GLU A 60 -0.07 -19.28 -19.05
CA GLU A 60 -1.14 -18.30 -18.90
C GLU A 60 -1.41 -18.04 -17.40
N PRO A 61 -1.55 -16.77 -16.95
CA PRO A 61 -1.77 -16.46 -15.54
C PRO A 61 -2.97 -17.19 -14.92
N ILE A 62 -4.03 -17.35 -15.71
CA ILE A 62 -5.23 -18.06 -15.28
C ILE A 62 -4.96 -19.55 -15.02
N ASP A 63 -4.07 -20.19 -15.80
CA ASP A 63 -3.71 -21.58 -15.60
C ASP A 63 -2.98 -21.77 -14.26
N TRP A 64 -2.09 -20.85 -13.90
CA TRP A 64 -1.43 -20.87 -12.59
C TRP A 64 -2.43 -20.66 -11.44
N LEU A 65 -3.42 -19.78 -11.60
CA LEU A 65 -4.42 -19.54 -10.56
C LEU A 65 -5.29 -20.77 -10.27
N HIS A 66 -5.54 -21.60 -11.28
CA HIS A 66 -6.39 -22.78 -11.19
C HIS A 66 -5.64 -24.08 -10.86
N ARG A 67 -4.34 -24.18 -11.14
CA ARG A 67 -3.58 -25.40 -10.89
C ARG A 67 -3.30 -25.62 -9.39
N PRO A 68 -3.36 -26.87 -8.88
CA PRO A 68 -2.82 -27.25 -7.58
C PRO A 68 -1.34 -26.91 -7.45
N CYS A 69 -0.92 -26.35 -6.31
CA CYS A 69 0.48 -26.00 -6.04
C CYS A 69 0.90 -26.47 -4.63
N GLN A 70 2.13 -26.98 -4.50
CA GLN A 70 2.78 -27.27 -3.23
C GLN A 70 2.79 -26.03 -2.31
N LEU A 71 2.96 -24.83 -2.87
CA LEU A 71 2.91 -23.57 -2.11
C LEU A 71 1.62 -23.45 -1.26
N PHE A 72 0.51 -23.98 -1.76
CA PHE A 72 -0.80 -23.92 -1.12
C PHE A 72 -1.22 -25.28 -0.55
N ASP A 73 -0.25 -26.11 -0.15
CA ASP A 73 -0.50 -27.43 0.43
C ASP A 73 -1.36 -28.33 -0.47
N GLY A 74 -1.20 -28.19 -1.80
CA GLY A 74 -1.94 -28.95 -2.81
C GLY A 74 -3.25 -28.31 -3.27
N GLU A 75 -3.64 -27.16 -2.71
CA GLU A 75 -4.77 -26.37 -3.25
C GLU A 75 -4.35 -25.50 -4.43
N SER A 76 -5.33 -24.99 -5.17
CA SER A 76 -5.12 -23.96 -6.20
C SER A 76 -5.09 -22.56 -5.60
N ALA A 77 -4.41 -21.63 -6.26
CA ALA A 77 -4.30 -20.25 -5.78
C ALA A 77 -5.68 -19.58 -5.62
N ILE A 78 -6.61 -19.84 -6.54
CA ILE A 78 -7.97 -19.27 -6.52
C ILE A 78 -8.76 -19.64 -5.25
N ASN A 79 -8.48 -20.82 -4.68
CA ASN A 79 -9.11 -21.29 -3.46
C ASN A 79 -8.32 -20.84 -2.23
N ALA A 80 -7.01 -21.09 -2.22
CA ALA A 80 -6.15 -20.80 -1.07
C ALA A 80 -6.11 -19.29 -0.76
N CYS A 81 -6.05 -18.42 -1.77
CA CYS A 81 -5.92 -16.97 -1.58
C CYS A 81 -7.20 -16.30 -1.06
N ARG A 82 -8.32 -17.02 -0.96
CA ARG A 82 -9.50 -16.53 -0.24
C ARG A 82 -9.23 -16.40 1.26
N HIS A 83 -8.28 -17.19 1.76
CA HIS A 83 -7.84 -17.21 3.14
C HIS A 83 -6.54 -16.40 3.33
N ALA A 84 -6.30 -15.93 4.56
CA ALA A 84 -5.15 -15.08 4.86
C ALA A 84 -3.81 -15.77 4.54
N ILE A 85 -3.66 -17.03 4.95
CA ILE A 85 -2.43 -17.81 4.75
C ILE A 85 -2.10 -17.96 3.26
N GLY A 86 -3.07 -18.37 2.44
CA GLY A 86 -2.84 -18.51 1.00
C GLY A 86 -2.52 -17.18 0.33
N PHE A 87 -3.22 -16.10 0.71
CA PHE A 87 -2.94 -14.75 0.23
C PHE A 87 -1.51 -14.31 0.58
N GLU A 88 -1.09 -14.48 1.84
CA GLU A 88 0.23 -14.12 2.32
C GLU A 88 1.35 -14.84 1.57
N ARG A 89 1.19 -16.16 1.38
CA ARG A 89 2.14 -16.97 0.62
C ARG A 89 2.26 -16.52 -0.84
N ALA A 90 1.14 -16.19 -1.48
CA ALA A 90 1.13 -15.71 -2.85
C ALA A 90 1.84 -14.35 -2.97
N VAL A 91 1.53 -13.38 -2.09
CA VAL A 91 2.18 -12.07 -2.10
C VAL A 91 3.68 -12.19 -1.87
N ALA A 92 4.12 -13.02 -0.91
CA ALA A 92 5.54 -13.27 -0.68
C ALA A 92 6.23 -13.89 -1.91
N LEU A 93 5.60 -14.89 -2.55
CA LEU A 93 6.11 -15.52 -3.76
C LEU A 93 6.28 -14.51 -4.92
N HIS A 94 5.28 -13.65 -5.16
CA HIS A 94 5.34 -12.68 -6.25
C HIS A 94 6.31 -11.54 -5.95
N GLY A 95 6.30 -11.01 -4.73
CA GLY A 95 7.18 -9.93 -4.30
C GLY A 95 8.66 -10.30 -4.28
N LEU A 96 8.99 -11.57 -4.02
CA LEU A 96 10.36 -12.08 -4.02
C LEU A 96 10.79 -12.72 -5.35
N GLY A 97 9.89 -12.83 -6.32
CA GLY A 97 10.19 -13.47 -7.60
C GLY A 97 10.52 -14.97 -7.49
N LEU A 98 10.00 -15.67 -6.48
CA LEU A 98 10.29 -17.10 -6.24
C LEU A 98 9.66 -18.00 -7.31
N GLY A 99 10.17 -19.22 -7.47
CA GLY A 99 9.60 -20.20 -8.39
C GLY A 99 8.10 -20.44 -8.13
N LEU A 100 7.30 -20.59 -9.20
CA LEU A 100 5.83 -20.60 -9.16
C LEU A 100 5.19 -21.74 -8.35
N ASP A 101 5.97 -22.71 -7.90
CA ASP A 101 5.52 -23.80 -7.02
C ASP A 101 6.52 -24.03 -5.88
N SER A 102 7.00 -22.93 -5.29
CA SER A 102 7.94 -22.96 -4.18
C SER A 102 7.34 -23.63 -2.95
N SER A 103 8.16 -24.29 -2.16
CA SER A 103 7.75 -24.87 -0.88
C SER A 103 7.19 -23.78 0.06
N PRO A 104 6.08 -24.04 0.78
CA PRO A 104 5.50 -23.09 1.73
C PRO A 104 6.47 -22.73 2.87
N ALA A 105 7.45 -23.60 3.16
CA ALA A 105 8.48 -23.34 4.15
C ALA A 105 9.37 -22.12 3.78
N ILE A 106 9.57 -21.85 2.49
CA ILE A 106 10.42 -20.75 2.00
C ILE A 106 9.78 -19.39 2.28
N VAL A 107 8.45 -19.32 2.17
CA VAL A 107 7.67 -18.08 2.39
C VAL A 107 7.16 -17.94 3.83
N SER A 108 7.39 -18.95 4.67
CA SER A 108 6.96 -18.94 6.07
C SER A 108 7.71 -17.87 6.86
N GLY A 109 6.98 -17.10 7.66
CA GLY A 109 7.57 -16.05 8.51
C GLY A 109 8.01 -14.78 7.76
N ILE A 110 7.77 -14.70 6.44
CA ILE A 110 8.05 -13.50 5.66
C ILE A 110 7.02 -12.41 5.99
N PRO A 111 7.43 -11.18 6.35
CA PRO A 111 6.50 -10.11 6.70
C PRO A 111 5.84 -9.55 5.44
N VAL A 112 4.69 -10.12 5.06
CA VAL A 112 3.96 -9.78 3.81
C VAL A 112 3.60 -8.31 3.69
N ALA A 113 3.39 -7.61 4.81
CA ALA A 113 3.10 -6.18 4.82
C ALA A 113 4.20 -5.34 4.12
N ALA A 114 5.44 -5.83 4.06
CA ALA A 114 6.55 -5.16 3.37
C ALA A 114 6.43 -5.18 1.83
N PHE A 115 5.59 -6.06 1.28
CA PHE A 115 5.34 -6.19 -0.16
C PHE A 115 4.00 -5.57 -0.58
N LEU A 116 3.24 -5.06 0.38
CA LEU A 116 1.97 -4.39 0.15
C LEU A 116 2.20 -2.87 0.26
N SER A 117 1.60 -2.10 -0.65
CA SER A 117 1.50 -0.66 -0.46
C SER A 117 0.60 -0.32 0.72
N ASP A 118 0.70 0.90 1.25
CA ASP A 118 -0.18 1.36 2.35
C ASP A 118 -1.66 1.30 1.95
N SER A 119 -1.96 1.65 0.69
CA SER A 119 -3.29 1.50 0.11
C SER A 119 -3.73 0.04 0.08
N ALA A 120 -2.89 -0.90 -0.38
CA ALA A 120 -3.18 -2.32 -0.38
C ALA A 120 -3.42 -2.86 1.05
N ASN A 121 -2.55 -2.52 2.00
CA ASN A 121 -2.67 -2.90 3.41
C ASN A 121 -4.02 -2.46 4.01
N SER A 122 -4.51 -1.27 3.67
CA SER A 122 -5.81 -0.76 4.14
C SER A 122 -7.01 -1.61 3.71
N TYR A 123 -6.92 -2.29 2.55
CA TYR A 123 -8.03 -3.11 2.04
C TYR A 123 -8.18 -4.47 2.73
N PHE A 124 -7.12 -4.99 3.34
CA PHE A 124 -7.05 -6.35 3.88
C PHE A 124 -7.25 -6.47 5.39
N GLY A 125 -7.41 -5.34 6.09
CA GLY A 125 -7.69 -5.36 7.52
C GLY A 125 -6.56 -5.99 8.35
N ALA A 126 -5.36 -6.10 7.79
CA ALA A 126 -4.17 -6.20 8.61
C ALA A 126 -4.19 -4.93 9.45
N SER A 127 -4.55 -5.05 10.73
CA SER A 127 -4.10 -4.06 11.69
C SER A 127 -2.62 -3.91 11.39
N PRO A 128 -2.14 -2.69 11.09
CA PRO A 128 -0.73 -2.49 10.78
C PRO A 128 0.05 -3.26 11.85
N PRO A 129 1.08 -4.06 11.47
CA PRO A 129 1.83 -4.84 12.44
C PRO A 129 2.07 -3.92 13.62
N ARG A 130 1.57 -4.31 14.81
CA ARG A 130 1.57 -3.47 16.02
C ARG A 130 2.84 -2.68 15.94
N ILE A 131 2.68 -1.38 15.67
CA ILE A 131 3.78 -0.46 15.45
C ILE A 131 4.73 -0.78 16.60
N ARG A 132 5.83 -1.47 16.31
CA ARG A 132 6.96 -1.59 17.24
C ARG A 132 7.23 -0.14 17.48
N GLU A 133 6.85 0.36 18.67
CA GLU A 133 6.66 1.76 18.95
C GLU A 133 7.60 2.55 18.05
N GLU A 134 7.03 3.16 17.00
CA GLU A 134 7.71 4.22 16.26
C GLU A 134 8.42 5.00 17.35
N PRO A 135 9.75 5.19 17.30
CA PRO A 135 10.47 5.84 18.37
C PRO A 135 9.72 7.11 18.74
N SER A 136 8.95 6.99 19.82
CA SER A 136 7.97 7.94 20.33
C SER A 136 7.57 9.04 19.34
N ARG A 137 6.65 8.77 18.40
CA ARG A 137 5.86 9.77 17.62
C ARG A 137 6.59 11.12 17.53
N LYS A 138 7.82 11.13 17.03
CA LYS A 138 8.64 12.34 17.03
C LYS A 138 7.96 13.23 16.01
N ARG A 139 7.37 14.34 16.51
CA ARG A 139 6.75 15.44 15.76
C ARG A 139 7.10 15.33 14.27
N HIS A 140 6.20 14.76 13.47
CA HIS A 140 6.40 14.77 12.02
C HIS A 140 6.54 16.24 11.63
N GLY A 141 7.61 16.58 10.93
CA GLY A 141 7.87 17.94 10.50
C GLY A 141 6.71 18.48 9.68
N ALA A 142 6.63 19.81 9.56
CA ALA A 142 5.81 20.41 8.53
C ALA A 142 6.18 19.79 7.15
N PRO A 143 5.20 19.60 6.25
CA PRO A 143 5.51 19.16 4.90
C PRO A 143 6.55 20.09 4.29
N ALA A 144 7.52 19.52 3.59
CA ALA A 144 8.55 20.25 2.89
C ALA A 144 8.88 19.54 1.58
N LEU A 145 9.40 20.30 0.62
CA LEU A 145 9.99 19.71 -0.57
C LEU A 145 11.28 18.99 -0.19
N TYR A 146 11.44 17.78 -0.70
CA TYR A 146 12.69 17.05 -0.69
C TYR A 146 13.07 16.74 -2.13
N SER A 147 14.36 16.80 -2.42
CA SER A 147 14.95 16.29 -3.65
C SER A 147 15.78 15.05 -3.36
N CYS A 148 15.85 14.14 -4.34
CA CYS A 148 16.70 12.98 -4.27
C CYS A 148 17.41 12.76 -5.60
N ILE A 149 18.64 12.26 -5.49
CA ILE A 149 19.47 11.91 -6.63
C ILE A 149 20.03 10.52 -6.43
N ILE A 150 19.98 9.72 -7.50
CA ILE A 150 20.52 8.38 -7.53
C ILE A 150 21.41 8.28 -8.76
N SER A 151 22.66 7.90 -8.56
CA SER A 151 23.61 7.57 -9.61
C SER A 151 24.19 6.22 -9.26
N ALA A 152 23.89 5.20 -10.07
CA ALA A 152 24.22 3.83 -9.75
C ALA A 152 24.60 3.03 -10.99
N GLU A 153 25.62 2.18 -10.84
CA GLU A 153 25.93 1.12 -11.79
C GLU A 153 25.07 -0.12 -11.49
N LEU A 154 24.51 -0.70 -12.55
CA LEU A 154 23.72 -1.92 -12.55
C LEU A 154 24.35 -2.91 -13.54
N ASP A 155 24.03 -4.20 -13.40
CA ASP A 155 24.55 -5.27 -14.28
C ASP A 155 24.34 -5.03 -15.79
N ARG A 156 23.38 -4.16 -16.16
CA ARG A 156 23.00 -3.86 -17.55
C ARG A 156 23.25 -2.41 -17.97
N GLY A 157 23.96 -1.63 -17.17
CA GLY A 157 24.15 -0.22 -17.47
C GLY A 157 24.24 0.70 -16.28
N HIS A 158 24.32 1.98 -16.57
CA HIS A 158 24.29 3.04 -15.58
C HIS A 158 22.88 3.65 -15.51
N ILE A 159 22.40 3.99 -14.31
CA ILE A 159 21.14 4.72 -14.11
C ILE A 159 21.38 6.04 -13.38
N HIS A 160 20.72 7.08 -13.88
CA HIS A 160 20.56 8.36 -13.20
C HIS A 160 19.09 8.60 -12.89
N VAL A 161 18.78 8.93 -11.64
CA VAL A 161 17.46 9.36 -11.21
C VAL A 161 17.57 10.70 -10.52
N PHE A 162 16.73 11.64 -10.93
CA PHE A 162 16.38 12.81 -10.13
C PHE A 162 14.93 12.67 -9.67
N GLY A 163 14.67 12.92 -8.39
CA GLY A 163 13.32 12.98 -7.84
C GLY A 163 13.11 14.23 -7.00
N ALA A 164 11.89 14.73 -6.97
CA ALA A 164 11.47 15.80 -6.07
C ALA A 164 10.03 15.55 -5.61
N MET A 165 9.79 15.61 -4.30
CA MET A 165 8.48 15.30 -3.72
C MET A 165 8.22 16.04 -2.42
N ILE A 166 6.95 16.27 -2.09
CA ILE A 166 6.57 16.73 -0.75
C ILE A 166 6.56 15.53 0.21
N ALA A 167 7.29 15.68 1.32
CA ALA A 167 7.36 14.72 2.40
C ALA A 167 7.50 15.43 3.75
N ARG A 168 7.27 14.71 4.84
CA ARG A 168 7.41 15.21 6.22
C ARG A 168 8.77 14.89 6.82
N SER A 169 9.56 14.04 6.17
CA SER A 169 10.90 13.66 6.59
C SER A 169 11.72 13.04 5.45
N ALA A 170 13.05 13.06 5.58
CA ALA A 170 13.94 12.33 4.67
C ALA A 170 13.71 10.80 4.72
N SER A 171 13.27 10.25 5.85
CA SER A 171 12.94 8.84 6.01
C SER A 171 11.74 8.43 5.15
N GLU A 172 10.73 9.30 5.05
CA GLU A 172 9.57 9.10 4.18
C GLU A 172 9.99 9.09 2.71
N VAL A 173 10.89 9.98 2.30
CA VAL A 173 11.46 10.02 0.94
C VAL A 173 12.21 8.73 0.63
N ARG A 174 13.10 8.29 1.52
CA ARG A 174 13.82 7.01 1.36
C ARG A 174 12.86 5.83 1.24
N PHE A 175 11.83 5.77 2.09
CA PHE A 175 10.82 4.72 2.00
C PHE A 175 10.12 4.70 0.63
N ARG A 176 9.74 5.86 0.09
CA ARG A 176 9.14 5.97 -1.25
C ARG A 176 10.11 5.56 -2.37
N ILE A 177 11.38 5.95 -2.28
CA ILE A 177 12.43 5.52 -3.22
C ILE A 177 12.58 4.00 -3.20
N ARG A 178 12.64 3.39 -2.01
CA ARG A 178 12.71 1.94 -1.84
C ARG A 178 11.52 1.24 -2.48
N GLN A 179 10.30 1.75 -2.29
CA GLN A 179 9.10 1.19 -2.92
C GLN A 179 9.12 1.28 -4.44
N ARG A 180 9.66 2.39 -4.99
CA ARG A 180 9.63 2.67 -6.43
C ARG A 180 10.77 1.98 -7.20
N PHE A 181 11.98 2.04 -6.66
CA PHE A 181 13.21 1.66 -7.33
C PHE A 181 13.92 0.46 -6.70
N GLY A 182 13.39 -0.03 -5.57
CA GLY A 182 13.98 -1.12 -4.82
C GLY A 182 15.05 -0.68 -3.81
N PRO A 183 15.47 -1.60 -2.92
CA PRO A 183 16.40 -1.30 -1.83
C PRO A 183 17.79 -0.87 -2.32
N LEU A 184 18.27 -1.43 -3.44
CA LEU A 184 19.61 -1.15 -3.94
C LEU A 184 19.77 0.31 -4.38
N LEU A 185 18.75 0.88 -5.02
CA LEU A 185 18.76 2.28 -5.44
C LEU A 185 18.43 3.24 -4.30
N GLU A 186 17.68 2.79 -3.29
CA GLU A 186 17.49 3.55 -2.05
C GLU A 186 18.80 3.74 -1.27
N ASP A 187 19.61 2.69 -1.13
CA ASP A 187 20.90 2.76 -0.44
C ASP A 187 21.86 3.76 -1.12
N GLN A 188 21.72 3.96 -2.44
CA GLN A 188 22.52 4.91 -3.22
C GLN A 188 21.88 6.31 -3.32
N ALA A 189 20.68 6.50 -2.76
CA ALA A 189 19.97 7.77 -2.88
C ALA A 189 20.53 8.84 -1.94
N ILE A 190 20.93 9.96 -2.54
CA ILE A 190 21.26 11.20 -1.84
C ILE A 190 19.96 12.00 -1.70
N VAL A 191 19.39 12.02 -0.49
CA VAL A 191 18.17 12.78 -0.17
C VAL A 191 18.53 14.10 0.51
N ARG A 192 17.93 15.20 0.04
CA ARG A 192 18.14 16.56 0.55
C ARG A 192 16.81 17.26 0.80
N LEU A 193 16.79 18.13 1.81
CA LEU A 193 15.69 19.05 2.05
C LEU A 193 15.79 20.21 1.04
N GLY A 194 14.67 20.56 0.45
CA GLY A 194 14.56 21.57 -0.60
C GLY A 194 15.10 21.08 -1.94
N PHE A 195 15.42 22.04 -2.81
CA PHE A 195 15.91 21.81 -4.16
C PHE A 195 17.06 22.76 -4.45
N ASP A 196 18.15 22.22 -5.00
CA ASP A 196 19.38 22.95 -5.31
C ASP A 196 19.71 22.78 -6.79
N TRP A 197 19.42 23.81 -7.58
CA TRP A 197 19.68 23.80 -9.03
C TRP A 197 21.17 23.78 -9.37
N SER A 198 22.06 24.14 -8.45
CA SER A 198 23.50 24.13 -8.72
C SER A 198 24.10 22.73 -8.69
N GLU A 199 23.33 21.74 -8.24
CA GLU A 199 23.76 20.35 -8.19
C GLU A 199 23.89 19.79 -9.63
N PRO A 200 25.03 19.16 -9.98
CA PRO A 200 25.33 18.81 -11.37
C PRO A 200 24.29 17.91 -12.04
N LEU A 201 23.75 16.92 -11.33
CA LEU A 201 22.76 16.01 -11.90
C LEU A 201 21.39 16.69 -11.99
N ALA A 202 21.04 17.52 -11.00
CA ALA A 202 19.82 18.31 -11.03
C ALA A 202 19.78 19.27 -12.22
N CYS A 203 20.85 20.03 -12.46
CA CYS A 203 20.91 20.97 -13.58
C CYS A 203 20.96 20.28 -14.96
N ALA A 204 21.49 19.05 -15.02
CA ALA A 204 21.57 18.27 -16.26
C ALA A 204 20.25 17.56 -16.60
N MET A 205 19.52 17.07 -15.60
CA MET A 205 18.32 16.26 -15.82
C MET A 205 17.03 17.07 -15.82
N VAL A 206 16.95 18.13 -15.03
CA VAL A 206 15.72 18.90 -14.86
C VAL A 206 15.71 20.05 -15.86
N SER A 207 14.54 20.43 -16.37
CA SER A 207 14.40 21.62 -17.22
C SER A 207 14.30 22.89 -16.38
N GLN A 208 14.77 24.03 -16.90
CA GLN A 208 14.71 25.30 -16.17
C GLN A 208 13.29 25.68 -15.70
N ALA A 209 12.26 25.38 -16.52
CA ALA A 209 10.87 25.63 -16.14
C ALA A 209 10.45 24.78 -14.93
N MET A 210 10.85 23.49 -14.91
CA MET A 210 10.57 22.62 -13.77
C MET A 210 11.37 23.06 -12.53
N ALA A 211 12.59 23.56 -12.70
CA ALA A 211 13.39 24.16 -11.63
C ALA A 211 12.60 25.22 -10.86
N HIS A 212 12.01 26.14 -11.62
CA HIS A 212 11.25 27.25 -11.06
C HIS A 212 10.02 26.74 -10.31
N LEU A 213 9.32 25.74 -10.84
CA LEU A 213 8.19 25.11 -10.15
C LEU A 213 8.62 24.44 -8.84
N LEU A 214 9.74 23.72 -8.84
CA LEU A 214 10.28 23.10 -7.64
C LEU A 214 10.71 24.15 -6.60
N MET A 215 11.32 25.25 -7.02
CA MET A 215 11.65 26.36 -6.11
C MET A 215 10.38 26.99 -5.49
N LEU A 216 9.34 27.23 -6.29
CA LEU A 216 8.05 27.73 -5.79
C LEU A 216 7.39 26.75 -4.81
N ALA A 217 7.42 25.45 -5.10
CA ALA A 217 6.92 24.42 -4.21
C ALA A 217 7.76 24.28 -2.92
N ALA A 218 9.05 24.63 -2.95
CA ALA A 218 9.91 24.67 -1.77
C ALA A 218 9.59 25.87 -0.87
N GLU A 219 9.25 27.01 -1.48
CA GLU A 219 8.85 28.24 -0.76
C GLU A 219 7.51 28.08 -0.03
N ASP A 220 6.51 27.46 -0.69
CA ASP A 220 5.24 27.09 -0.06
C ASP A 220 4.87 25.61 -0.31
N PRO A 221 5.36 24.69 0.54
CA PRO A 221 5.08 23.26 0.46
C PRO A 221 3.62 22.88 0.77
N THR A 222 2.80 23.84 1.18
CA THR A 222 1.36 23.64 1.45
C THR A 222 0.46 24.21 0.37
N SER A 223 1.04 24.86 -0.63
CA SER A 223 0.30 25.39 -1.78
C SER A 223 -0.36 24.29 -2.61
N SER A 224 -1.39 24.65 -3.38
CA SER A 224 -2.01 23.76 -4.35
C SER A 224 -1.05 23.26 -5.45
N LEU A 225 0.05 23.98 -5.68
CA LEU A 225 1.12 23.55 -6.61
C LEU A 225 1.94 22.40 -6.01
N ALA A 226 2.18 22.44 -4.70
CA ALA A 226 2.94 21.43 -3.97
C ALA A 226 2.09 20.20 -3.61
N GLU A 227 0.77 20.34 -3.56
CA GLU A 227 -0.14 19.25 -3.24
C GLU A 227 0.02 18.07 -4.22
N GLY A 228 0.38 16.91 -3.68
CA GLY A 228 0.57 15.70 -4.48
C GLY A 228 1.80 15.71 -5.40
N LEU A 229 2.68 16.71 -5.28
CA LEU A 229 3.91 16.78 -6.08
C LEU A 229 4.79 15.55 -5.81
N ASP A 230 4.92 14.73 -6.84
CA ASP A 230 5.79 13.56 -6.91
C ASP A 230 6.42 13.47 -8.30
N PHE A 231 7.55 14.16 -8.47
CA PHE A 231 8.23 14.33 -9.75
C PHE A 231 9.47 13.47 -9.84
N HIS A 232 9.66 12.78 -10.97
CA HIS A 232 10.82 11.91 -11.20
C HIS A 232 11.26 11.96 -12.66
N ILE A 233 12.58 12.01 -12.87
CA ILE A 233 13.21 11.79 -14.18
C ILE A 233 14.20 10.65 -14.02
N GLU A 234 14.15 9.73 -14.99
CA GLU A 234 15.04 8.58 -15.05
C GLU A 234 15.76 8.56 -16.40
N GLN A 235 17.07 8.35 -16.38
CA GLN A 235 17.90 8.12 -17.55
C GLN A 235 18.67 6.82 -17.36
N ARG A 236 18.56 5.93 -18.34
CA ARG A 236 19.30 4.66 -18.39
C ARG A 236 20.28 4.68 -19.54
N PHE A 237 21.52 4.31 -19.26
CA PHE A 237 22.59 4.21 -20.24
C PHE A 237 22.94 2.74 -20.36
N ALA A 238 22.71 2.16 -21.54
CA ALA A 238 23.16 0.81 -21.84
C ALA A 238 24.70 0.79 -21.91
N SER A 239 25.28 -0.28 -21.40
CA SER A 239 26.70 -0.62 -21.59
C SER A 239 26.92 -1.35 -22.90
#